data_AF-A0A528FIM2-F1
#
_entry.id   AF-A0A528FIM2-F1
#
_cell.length_a   1.000
_cell.length_b   1.000
_cell.length_c   1.000
_cell.angle_alpha   90.00
_cell.angle_beta   90.00
_cell.angle_gamma   90.00
#
_symmetry.space_group_name_H-M   'P 1'
#
loop_
_entity.id
_entity.type
_entity.pdbx_description
1 polymer ?
#
loop_
_entity_poly.entity_id
_entity_poly.type
_entity_poly.pdbx_seq_one_letter_code
_entity_poly.pdbx_strand_id
1 'polypeptide(L)'
;AGLIVEGARDPSGAMSAFDSYLFRVARFTLWQALLSTLLSVVPALFVARALSRHPRFFGRGLILQLFAVPLALPAIVAALGILALYGRAGYFAGVLTAIGGQGWPGIYGLSGILVAHVFFNLPLATRLFLEALATVPADQWRLASQLGMGARPAFRLIEWPTLRAALPGVAGLVFMLCITSFTIVLTLGGGPGATTLEVAIYQALRFDFDPARAVTLTLLQIALTFIVVLALMRLGANTVGDANLPVAPRRYLSAGTGETALNAALIVLALLFVAGPMAATVTSGLGADLGRLAAERAVRQATLTSAVLALLAGLLSVALSLSLVMARRALALRRRVDAKTLLEYATDTGAGLVLVVPPIVIGAGWFLLLRTFSDVFAIAPVMVVAVNAVMAMPFAIRAIRPGYDAASERHERLC
;
A
#
# COMPACT_ATOMS: atom_id res chain seq x y z
N ALA A 1 -0.12 -24.93 -1.59
CA ALA A 1 -0.38 -26.35 -1.93
C ALA A 1 0.05 -26.67 -3.36
N GLY A 2 -0.59 -26.14 -4.41
CA GLY A 2 -0.24 -26.45 -5.81
C GLY A 2 1.22 -26.22 -6.18
N LEU A 3 1.78 -25.06 -5.81
CA LEU A 3 3.21 -24.76 -6.02
C LEU A 3 4.16 -25.71 -5.27
N ILE A 4 3.77 -26.16 -4.08
CA ILE A 4 4.57 -27.08 -3.25
C ILE A 4 4.54 -28.48 -3.86
N VAL A 5 3.39 -28.91 -4.38
CA VAL A 5 3.23 -30.20 -5.07
C VAL A 5 4.03 -30.22 -6.37
N GLU A 6 4.03 -29.13 -7.13
CA GLU A 6 4.81 -29.02 -8.37
C GLU A 6 6.32 -28.95 -8.09
N GLY A 7 6.75 -28.16 -7.10
CA GLY A 7 8.16 -28.11 -6.67
C GLY A 7 8.69 -29.42 -6.09
N ALA A 8 7.83 -30.24 -5.48
CA ALA A 8 8.19 -31.58 -5.02
C ALA A 8 8.36 -32.59 -6.16
N ARG A 9 7.80 -32.32 -7.35
CA ARG A 9 7.90 -33.19 -8.53
C ARG A 9 9.19 -32.96 -9.33
N ASP A 10 9.78 -31.77 -9.28
CA ASP A 10 11.06 -31.45 -9.92
C ASP A 10 12.01 -30.64 -9.01
N PRO A 11 12.63 -31.29 -8.01
CA PRO A 11 13.59 -30.63 -7.11
C PRO A 11 14.90 -30.22 -7.82
N SER A 12 15.25 -30.89 -8.92
CA SER A 12 16.46 -30.59 -9.73
C SER A 12 16.33 -29.30 -10.55
N GLY A 13 15.16 -29.06 -11.16
CA GLY A 13 14.85 -27.78 -11.81
C GLY A 13 14.76 -26.63 -10.80
N ALA A 14 14.29 -26.90 -9.58
CA ALA A 14 14.19 -25.89 -8.53
C ALA A 14 15.56 -25.41 -8.00
N MET A 15 16.55 -26.32 -7.88
CA MET A 15 17.90 -25.99 -7.42
C MET A 15 18.78 -25.36 -8.51
N SER A 16 18.62 -25.75 -9.78
CA SER A 16 19.37 -25.15 -10.91
C SER A 16 18.96 -23.70 -11.21
N ALA A 17 17.80 -23.27 -10.73
CA ALA A 17 17.31 -21.90 -10.88
C ALA A 17 18.04 -20.87 -10.00
N PHE A 18 18.85 -21.25 -8.99
CA PHE A 18 19.68 -20.34 -8.19
C PHE A 18 20.88 -19.80 -8.98
N ASP A 19 20.59 -19.05 -10.04
CA ASP A 19 21.57 -18.40 -10.91
C ASP A 19 21.73 -16.91 -10.54
N SER A 20 22.76 -16.29 -11.09
CA SER A 20 23.02 -14.84 -11.14
C SER A 20 21.79 -14.00 -11.49
N TYR A 21 20.84 -14.55 -12.25
CA TYR A 21 19.54 -13.94 -12.55
C TYR A 21 18.68 -13.73 -11.29
N LEU A 22 18.48 -14.77 -10.45
CA LEU A 22 17.64 -14.66 -9.26
C LEU A 22 18.18 -13.64 -8.27
N PHE A 23 19.51 -13.65 -8.06
CA PHE A 23 20.15 -12.67 -7.18
C PHE A 23 19.97 -11.24 -7.71
N ARG A 24 20.06 -11.05 -9.04
CA ARG A 24 19.83 -9.74 -9.68
C ARG A 24 18.40 -9.26 -9.47
N VAL A 25 17.40 -10.12 -9.70
CA VAL A 25 15.98 -9.78 -9.54
C VAL A 25 15.63 -9.51 -8.08
N ALA A 26 16.13 -10.33 -7.15
CA ALA A 26 15.93 -10.12 -5.72
C ALA A 26 16.57 -8.81 -5.24
N ARG A 27 17.83 -8.55 -5.64
CA ARG A 27 18.52 -7.29 -5.33
C ARG A 27 17.80 -6.08 -5.91
N PHE A 28 17.35 -6.16 -7.16
CA PHE A 28 16.58 -5.08 -7.79
C PHE A 28 15.26 -4.83 -7.06
N THR A 29 14.53 -5.89 -6.70
CA THR A 29 13.27 -5.79 -5.94
C THR A 29 13.47 -5.08 -4.60
N LEU A 30 14.48 -5.49 -3.82
CA LEU A 30 14.80 -4.85 -2.54
C LEU A 30 15.27 -3.40 -2.70
N TRP A 31 16.16 -3.16 -3.66
CA TRP A 31 16.71 -1.83 -3.91
C TRP A 31 15.63 -0.84 -4.36
N GLN A 32 14.80 -1.25 -5.33
CA GLN A 32 13.68 -0.46 -5.83
C GLN A 32 12.68 -0.19 -4.71
N ALA A 33 12.31 -1.19 -3.91
CA ALA A 33 11.35 -1.03 -2.83
C ALA A 33 11.88 -0.10 -1.72
N LEU A 34 13.16 -0.21 -1.38
CA LEU A 34 13.82 0.66 -0.40
C LEU A 34 13.79 2.12 -0.88
N LEU A 35 14.20 2.36 -2.13
CA LEU A 35 14.24 3.69 -2.70
C LEU A 35 12.84 4.29 -2.83
N SER A 36 11.85 3.50 -3.26
CA SER A 36 10.44 3.93 -3.33
C SER A 36 9.90 4.30 -1.95
N THR A 37 10.24 3.51 -0.93
CA THR A 37 9.84 3.77 0.45
C THR A 37 10.43 5.06 0.95
N LEU A 38 11.74 5.26 0.78
CA LEU A 38 12.43 6.47 1.22
C LEU A 38 11.85 7.72 0.55
N LEU A 39 11.69 7.67 -0.78
CA LEU A 39 11.15 8.79 -1.58
C LEU A 39 9.68 9.07 -1.30
N SER A 40 8.92 8.11 -0.76
CA SER A 40 7.51 8.32 -0.39
C SER A 40 7.39 8.82 1.05
N VAL A 41 8.07 8.16 1.99
CA VAL A 41 7.91 8.37 3.44
C VAL A 41 8.55 9.67 3.90
N VAL A 42 9.73 10.02 3.39
CA VAL A 42 10.44 11.24 3.82
C VAL A 42 9.63 12.49 3.45
N PRO A 43 9.18 12.70 2.20
CA PRO A 43 8.30 13.82 1.87
C PRO A 43 6.97 13.75 2.61
N ALA A 44 6.38 12.55 2.74
CA ALA A 44 5.12 12.38 3.43
C ALA A 44 5.16 12.84 4.89
N LEU A 45 6.27 12.65 5.60
CA LEU A 45 6.49 13.13 6.96
C LEU A 45 6.43 14.66 7.04
N PHE A 46 7.10 15.35 6.11
CA PHE A 46 7.07 16.81 6.04
C PHE A 46 5.69 17.35 5.67
N VAL A 47 5.00 16.72 4.71
CA VAL A 47 3.65 17.11 4.30
C VAL A 47 2.64 16.86 5.44
N ALA A 48 2.76 15.73 6.16
CA ALA A 48 1.91 15.43 7.32
C ALA A 48 2.11 16.44 8.44
N ARG A 49 3.37 16.84 8.72
CA ARG A 49 3.68 17.89 9.68
C ARG A 49 3.11 19.24 9.25
N ALA A 50 3.27 19.63 7.99
CA ALA A 50 2.73 20.87 7.44
C ALA A 50 1.19 20.90 7.57
N LEU A 51 0.51 19.81 7.18
CA LEU A 51 -0.94 19.67 7.38
C LEU A 51 -1.31 19.65 8.86
N SER A 52 -0.51 19.07 9.74
CA SER A 52 -0.79 19.04 11.18
C SER A 52 -0.72 20.44 11.81
N ARG A 53 0.24 21.28 11.38
CA ARG A 53 0.42 22.65 11.89
C ARG A 53 -0.67 23.61 11.45
N HIS A 54 -1.30 23.37 10.30
CA HIS A 54 -2.38 24.20 9.78
C HIS A 54 -3.71 23.44 9.76
N PRO A 55 -4.42 23.32 10.91
CA PRO A 55 -5.67 22.58 10.98
C PRO A 55 -6.86 23.33 10.33
N ARG A 56 -6.77 24.66 10.19
CA ARG A 56 -7.85 25.52 9.69
C ARG A 56 -7.35 26.37 8.53
N PHE A 57 -7.50 25.87 7.31
CA PHE A 57 -7.33 26.65 6.09
C PHE A 57 -8.31 26.17 5.01
N PHE A 58 -8.67 27.07 4.10
CA PHE A 58 -9.61 26.79 3.03
C PHE A 58 -9.05 25.70 2.08
N GLY A 59 -9.84 24.69 1.76
CA GLY A 59 -9.43 23.59 0.87
C GLY A 59 -8.74 22.39 1.54
N ARG A 60 -8.45 22.44 2.85
CA ARG A 60 -7.87 21.29 3.59
C ARG A 60 -8.65 19.98 3.39
N GLY A 61 -9.98 20.04 3.49
CA GLY A 61 -10.84 18.88 3.32
C GLY A 61 -10.69 18.25 1.94
N LEU A 62 -10.66 19.09 0.90
CA LEU A 62 -10.45 18.67 -0.48
C LEU A 62 -9.09 18.00 -0.67
N ILE A 63 -8.02 18.54 -0.07
CA ILE A 63 -6.67 17.94 -0.15
C ILE A 63 -6.66 16.55 0.49
N LEU A 64 -7.25 16.40 1.68
CA LEU A 64 -7.31 15.12 2.37
C LEU A 64 -8.18 14.10 1.62
N GLN A 65 -9.28 14.56 0.99
CA GLN A 65 -10.11 13.73 0.11
C GLN A 65 -9.34 13.31 -1.13
N LEU A 66 -8.64 14.23 -1.79
CA LEU A 66 -7.83 13.94 -2.97
C LEU A 66 -6.73 12.94 -2.64
N PHE A 67 -6.09 13.06 -1.48
CA PHE A 67 -5.08 12.11 -1.01
C PHE A 67 -5.67 10.72 -0.71
N ALA A 68 -6.98 10.58 -0.56
CA ALA A 68 -7.63 9.28 -0.46
C ALA A 68 -7.83 8.61 -1.83
N VAL A 69 -7.92 9.39 -2.92
CA VAL A 69 -8.28 8.87 -4.24
C VAL A 69 -7.22 7.91 -4.83
N PRO A 70 -5.90 8.19 -4.78
CA PRO A 70 -4.88 7.25 -5.26
C PRO A 70 -5.02 5.84 -4.66
N LEU A 71 -5.45 5.71 -3.41
CA LEU A 71 -5.60 4.40 -2.76
C LEU A 71 -6.72 3.57 -3.39
N ALA A 72 -7.70 4.21 -4.03
CA ALA A 72 -8.81 3.55 -4.70
C ALA A 72 -8.62 3.46 -6.23
N LEU A 73 -7.63 4.17 -6.78
CA LEU A 73 -7.38 4.17 -8.22
C LEU A 73 -6.73 2.85 -8.66
N PRO A 74 -7.21 2.22 -9.75
CA PRO A 74 -6.51 1.09 -10.34
C PRO A 74 -5.09 1.47 -10.76
N ALA A 75 -4.11 0.64 -10.40
CA ALA A 75 -2.69 0.90 -10.66
C ALA A 75 -2.39 1.21 -12.13
N ILE A 76 -3.06 0.54 -13.06
CA ILE A 76 -2.89 0.76 -14.50
C ILE A 76 -3.41 2.13 -14.95
N VAL A 77 -4.53 2.59 -14.39
CA VAL A 77 -5.12 3.90 -14.70
C VAL A 77 -4.19 5.02 -14.21
N ALA A 78 -3.62 4.86 -13.02
CA ALA A 78 -2.62 5.79 -12.50
C ALA A 78 -1.34 5.79 -13.35
N ALA A 79 -0.83 4.61 -13.74
CA ALA A 79 0.35 4.50 -14.59
C ALA A 79 0.15 5.22 -15.94
N LEU A 80 -1.04 5.08 -16.56
CA LEU A 80 -1.40 5.82 -17.77
C LEU A 80 -1.49 7.34 -17.53
N GLY A 81 -2.09 7.78 -16.42
CA GLY A 81 -2.13 9.20 -16.05
C GLY A 81 -0.74 9.81 -15.84
N ILE A 82 0.16 9.06 -15.19
CA ILE A 82 1.57 9.45 -15.02
C ILE A 82 2.28 9.50 -16.37
N LEU A 83 2.03 8.53 -17.25
CA LEU A 83 2.61 8.50 -18.59
C LEU A 83 2.10 9.66 -19.46
N ALA A 84 0.83 10.04 -19.34
CA ALA A 84 0.28 11.21 -20.03
C ALA A 84 0.96 12.52 -19.57
N LEU A 85 1.39 12.58 -18.31
CA LEU A 85 2.01 13.76 -17.73
C LEU A 85 3.52 13.83 -18.01
N TYR A 86 4.24 12.72 -17.79
CA TYR A 86 5.70 12.63 -17.77
C TYR A 86 6.29 11.73 -18.88
N GLY A 87 5.46 11.19 -19.77
CA GLY A 87 5.92 10.39 -20.90
C GLY A 87 6.71 11.21 -21.93
N ARG A 88 7.30 10.52 -22.92
CA ARG A 88 8.09 11.18 -23.97
C ARG A 88 7.31 12.22 -24.78
N ALA A 89 6.00 12.02 -24.93
CA ALA A 89 5.07 12.96 -25.56
C ALA A 89 4.06 13.54 -24.54
N GLY A 90 4.41 13.53 -23.25
CA GLY A 90 3.53 14.02 -22.19
C GLY A 90 3.48 15.55 -22.12
N TYR A 91 2.52 16.08 -21.37
CA TYR A 91 2.31 17.53 -21.23
C TYR A 91 3.57 18.31 -20.80
N PHE A 92 4.44 17.71 -19.98
CA PHE A 92 5.67 18.34 -19.54
C PHE A 92 6.89 18.06 -20.42
N ALA A 93 6.79 17.19 -21.43
CA ALA A 93 7.93 16.80 -22.25
C ALA A 93 8.58 18.00 -22.95
N GLY A 94 7.78 18.96 -23.44
CA GLY A 94 8.28 20.20 -24.06
C GLY A 94 9.04 21.09 -23.08
N VAL A 95 8.52 21.26 -21.86
CA VAL A 95 9.16 22.06 -20.80
C VAL A 95 10.46 21.40 -20.33
N LEU A 96 10.46 20.09 -20.08
CA LEU A 96 11.66 19.38 -19.65
C LEU A 96 12.73 19.32 -20.75
N THR A 97 12.34 19.21 -22.02
CA THR A 97 13.28 19.26 -23.14
C THR A 97 13.91 20.65 -23.28
N ALA A 98 13.13 21.72 -23.06
CA ALA A 98 13.64 23.10 -23.08
C ALA A 98 14.63 23.39 -21.94
N ILE A 99 14.43 22.79 -20.76
CA ILE A 99 15.33 22.95 -19.60
C ILE A 99 16.56 22.05 -19.70
N GLY A 100 16.40 20.81 -20.19
CA GLY A 100 17.43 19.77 -20.18
C GLY A 100 18.36 19.77 -21.39
N GLY A 101 18.08 20.54 -22.44
CA GLY A 101 18.91 20.66 -23.66
C GLY A 101 18.95 19.40 -24.55
N GLN A 102 18.60 18.23 -24.03
CA GLN A 102 18.38 16.99 -24.77
C GLN A 102 16.94 16.49 -24.59
N GLY A 103 16.42 15.75 -25.58
CA GLY A 103 15.06 15.22 -25.55
C GLY A 103 14.79 14.36 -24.31
N TRP A 104 13.66 14.61 -23.62
CA TRP A 104 13.28 13.85 -22.43
C TRP A 104 13.21 12.34 -22.76
N PRO A 105 14.01 11.48 -22.09
CA PRO A 105 14.11 10.05 -22.43
C PRO A 105 12.83 9.27 -22.11
N GLY A 106 11.88 9.89 -21.39
CA GLY A 106 10.65 9.27 -20.92
C GLY A 106 10.75 8.79 -19.48
N ILE A 107 9.64 8.26 -18.97
CA ILE A 107 9.54 7.81 -17.58
C ILE A 107 9.74 6.30 -17.42
N TYR A 108 10.06 5.56 -18.48
CA TYR A 108 10.24 4.11 -18.38
C TYR A 108 11.52 3.75 -17.61
N GLY A 109 11.50 2.59 -16.95
CA GLY A 109 12.58 2.10 -16.10
C GLY A 109 12.35 2.36 -14.62
N LEU A 110 13.45 2.37 -13.86
CA LEU A 110 13.40 2.60 -12.41
C LEU A 110 12.73 3.94 -12.07
N SER A 111 12.99 5.01 -12.81
CA SER A 111 12.43 6.35 -12.55
C SER A 111 10.90 6.36 -12.54
N GLY A 112 10.24 5.73 -13.51
CA GLY A 112 8.78 5.65 -13.55
C GLY A 112 8.20 4.80 -12.45
N ILE A 113 8.86 3.68 -12.12
CA ILE A 113 8.48 2.86 -10.98
C ILE A 113 8.51 3.70 -9.69
N LEU A 114 9.58 4.47 -9.48
CA LEU A 114 9.72 5.32 -8.28
C LEU A 114 8.65 6.41 -8.25
N VAL A 115 8.45 7.17 -9.35
CA VAL A 115 7.44 8.23 -9.41
C VAL A 115 6.04 7.68 -9.15
N ALA A 116 5.70 6.54 -9.77
CA ALA A 116 4.41 5.93 -9.58
C ALA A 116 4.22 5.38 -8.15
N HIS A 117 5.25 4.78 -7.55
CA HIS A 117 5.17 4.42 -6.13
C HIS A 117 5.01 5.62 -5.23
N VAL A 118 5.71 6.73 -5.46
CA VAL A 118 5.54 7.95 -4.67
C VAL A 118 4.12 8.50 -4.83
N PHE A 119 3.54 8.46 -6.04
CA PHE A 119 2.16 8.88 -6.29
C PHE A 119 1.14 8.12 -5.43
N PHE A 120 1.29 6.80 -5.28
CA PHE A 120 0.40 6.00 -4.42
C PHE A 120 0.73 6.13 -2.93
N ASN A 121 2.01 6.09 -2.58
CA ASN A 121 2.44 5.87 -1.21
C ASN A 121 2.63 7.16 -0.40
N LEU A 122 2.97 8.29 -1.04
CA LEU A 122 3.07 9.58 -0.36
C LEU A 122 1.75 9.98 0.32
N PRO A 123 0.60 10.03 -0.37
CA PRO A 123 -0.65 10.45 0.27
C PRO A 123 -1.11 9.47 1.37
N LEU A 124 -0.91 8.17 1.16
CA LEU A 124 -1.16 7.14 2.18
C LEU A 124 -0.29 7.37 3.43
N ALA A 125 1.03 7.50 3.26
CA ALA A 125 1.96 7.72 4.38
C ALA A 125 1.68 9.06 5.08
N THR A 126 1.33 10.12 4.35
CA THR A 126 0.96 11.41 4.92
C THR A 126 -0.25 11.27 5.85
N ARG A 127 -1.27 10.51 5.44
CA ARG A 127 -2.45 10.27 6.28
C ARG A 127 -2.12 9.49 7.54
N LEU A 128 -1.32 8.42 7.43
CA LEU A 128 -0.90 7.64 8.60
C LEU A 128 -0.08 8.47 9.60
N PHE A 129 0.82 9.33 9.11
CA PHE A 129 1.54 10.26 9.98
C PHE A 129 0.64 11.33 10.59
N LEU A 130 -0.35 11.82 9.84
CA LEU A 130 -1.32 12.78 10.35
C LEU A 130 -2.20 12.17 11.44
N GLU A 131 -2.61 10.91 11.28
CA GLU A 131 -3.33 10.12 12.28
C GLU A 131 -2.46 9.92 13.53
N ALA A 132 -1.19 9.56 13.38
CA ALA A 132 -0.25 9.49 14.49
C ALA A 132 -0.11 10.83 15.24
N LEU A 133 0.02 11.95 14.52
CA LEU A 133 0.07 13.28 15.13
C LEU A 133 -1.26 13.71 15.78
N ALA A 134 -2.38 13.10 15.42
CA ALA A 134 -3.69 13.35 16.01
C ALA A 134 -3.91 12.60 17.35
N THR A 135 -3.05 11.62 17.69
CA THR A 135 -3.13 10.93 18.98
C THR A 135 -2.52 11.74 20.13
N VAL A 136 -1.73 12.78 19.82
CA VAL A 136 -1.09 13.63 20.83
C VAL A 136 -2.17 14.35 21.66
N PRO A 137 -2.22 14.15 22.99
CA PRO A 137 -3.22 14.75 23.86
C PRO A 137 -3.22 16.28 23.79
N ALA A 138 -4.41 16.89 23.84
CA ALA A 138 -4.56 18.34 23.81
C ALA A 138 -3.82 19.05 24.97
N ASP A 139 -3.68 18.39 26.12
CA ASP A 139 -3.00 18.96 27.29
C ASP A 139 -1.48 19.12 27.09
N GLN A 140 -0.85 18.26 26.29
CA GLN A 140 0.56 18.45 25.91
C GLN A 140 0.73 19.71 25.06
N TRP A 141 -0.21 19.97 24.15
CA TRP A 141 -0.22 21.21 23.35
C TRP A 141 -0.49 22.46 24.19
N ARG A 142 -1.36 22.36 25.21
CA ARG A 142 -1.61 23.45 26.16
C ARG A 142 -0.37 23.78 26.99
N LEU A 143 0.28 22.76 27.56
CA LEU A 143 1.50 22.95 28.34
C LEU A 143 2.63 23.55 27.49
N ALA A 144 2.80 23.09 26.26
CA ALA A 144 3.77 23.67 25.32
C ALA A 144 3.51 25.16 25.07
N SER A 145 2.24 25.57 24.93
CA SER A 145 1.88 26.97 24.76
C SER A 145 2.10 27.81 26.03
N GLN A 146 1.83 27.26 27.22
CA GLN A 146 2.08 27.92 28.51
C GLN A 146 3.57 28.14 28.78
N LEU A 147 4.41 27.20 28.36
CA LEU A 147 5.88 27.29 28.45
C LEU A 147 6.49 28.17 27.36
N GLY A 148 5.69 28.81 26.50
CA GLY A 148 6.18 29.63 25.39
C GLY A 148 7.01 28.86 24.37
N MET A 149 6.79 27.54 24.23
CA MET A 149 7.58 26.73 23.30
C MET A 149 7.36 27.19 21.86
N GLY A 150 8.46 27.55 21.19
CA GLY A 150 8.47 27.85 19.76
C GLY A 150 8.35 26.58 18.88
N ALA A 151 8.40 26.77 17.56
CA ALA A 151 8.24 25.70 16.58
C ALA A 151 9.29 24.57 16.70
N ARG A 152 10.57 24.93 16.93
CA ARG A 152 11.68 23.98 17.05
C ARG A 152 11.57 23.09 18.30
N PRO A 153 11.38 23.63 19.53
CA PRO A 153 11.13 22.80 20.71
C PRO A 153 9.90 21.90 20.56
N ALA A 154 8.78 22.44 20.03
CA ALA A 154 7.57 21.66 19.82
C ALA A 154 7.80 20.51 18.81
N PHE A 155 8.56 20.75 17.73
CA PHE A 155 8.93 19.68 16.81
C PHE A 155 9.77 18.60 17.50
N ARG A 156 10.82 18.99 18.23
CA ARG A 156 11.75 18.02 18.84
C ARG A 156 11.14 17.21 19.98
N LEU A 157 10.29 17.83 20.79
CA LEU A 157 9.78 17.23 22.04
C LEU A 157 8.39 16.60 21.91
N ILE A 158 7.58 17.03 20.94
CA ILE A 158 6.20 16.56 20.79
C ILE A 158 6.03 15.84 19.44
N GLU A 159 6.30 16.52 18.32
CA GLU A 159 5.99 15.97 17.00
C GLU A 159 6.93 14.82 16.61
N TRP A 160 8.25 15.00 16.79
CA TRP A 160 9.26 14.03 16.38
C TRP A 160 9.18 12.71 17.16
N PRO A 161 8.99 12.68 18.49
CA PRO A 161 8.80 11.41 19.20
C PRO A 161 7.59 10.62 18.69
N THR A 162 6.48 11.29 18.41
CA THR A 162 5.28 10.64 17.83
C THR A 162 5.54 10.14 16.41
N LEU A 163 6.16 10.96 15.57
CA LEU A 163 6.51 10.57 14.20
C LEU A 163 7.55 9.43 14.17
N ARG A 164 8.58 9.45 15.02
CA ARG A 164 9.58 8.38 15.11
C ARG A 164 8.97 7.06 15.54
N ALA A 165 7.97 7.09 16.43
CA ALA A 165 7.27 5.89 16.88
C ALA A 165 6.42 5.29 15.74
N ALA A 166 5.78 6.13 14.92
CA ALA A 166 5.01 5.68 13.76
C ALA A 166 5.90 5.28 12.56
N LEU A 167 7.10 5.84 12.44
CA LEU A 167 7.97 5.72 11.25
C LEU A 167 8.28 4.27 10.84
N PRO A 168 8.68 3.33 11.74
CA PRO A 168 8.92 1.94 11.34
C PRO A 168 7.67 1.26 10.79
N GLY A 169 6.50 1.51 11.38
CA GLY A 169 5.21 0.96 10.93
C GLY A 169 4.80 1.47 9.56
N VAL A 170 4.87 2.79 9.34
CA VAL A 170 4.54 3.42 8.05
C VAL A 170 5.54 3.01 6.96
N ALA A 171 6.85 3.07 7.26
CA ALA A 171 7.89 2.67 6.32
C ALA A 171 7.81 1.18 5.98
N GLY A 172 7.58 0.32 6.97
CA GLY A 172 7.41 -1.11 6.76
C GLY A 172 6.21 -1.45 5.88
N LEU A 173 5.08 -0.76 6.09
CA LEU A 173 3.90 -0.91 5.24
C LEU A 173 4.15 -0.45 3.80
N VAL A 174 4.73 0.74 3.60
CA VAL A 174 5.05 1.24 2.25
C VAL A 174 6.06 0.33 1.56
N PHE A 175 7.06 -0.18 2.29
CA PHE A 175 8.04 -1.12 1.76
C PHE A 175 7.40 -2.42 1.30
N MET A 176 6.47 -2.98 2.08
CA MET A 176 5.70 -4.16 1.69
C MET A 176 4.89 -3.91 0.41
N LEU A 177 4.21 -2.77 0.31
CA LEU A 177 3.45 -2.40 -0.89
C LEU A 177 4.36 -2.24 -2.12
N CYS A 178 5.60 -1.77 -1.94
CA CYS A 178 6.55 -1.62 -3.03
C CYS A 178 7.18 -2.95 -3.46
N ILE A 179 7.48 -3.87 -2.52
CA ILE A 179 8.01 -5.20 -2.84
C ILE A 179 7.00 -6.02 -3.63
N THR A 180 5.72 -5.95 -3.26
CA THR A 180 4.64 -6.71 -3.90
C THR A 180 4.01 -5.97 -5.08
N SER A 181 4.67 -4.92 -5.57
CA SER A 181 4.17 -4.13 -6.69
C SER A 181 4.41 -4.84 -8.02
N PHE A 182 3.32 -5.33 -8.61
CA PHE A 182 3.33 -6.00 -9.90
C PHE A 182 2.98 -5.04 -11.05
N THR A 183 1.79 -4.44 -11.02
CA THR A 183 1.22 -3.69 -12.16
C THR A 183 2.07 -2.49 -12.57
N ILE A 184 2.61 -1.76 -11.60
CA ILE A 184 3.42 -0.56 -11.83
C ILE A 184 4.72 -0.95 -12.54
N VAL A 185 5.38 -2.00 -12.05
CA VAL A 185 6.65 -2.48 -12.60
C VAL A 185 6.45 -3.08 -13.99
N LEU A 186 5.39 -3.86 -14.19
CA LEU A 186 5.09 -4.44 -15.50
C LEU A 186 4.82 -3.35 -16.56
N THR A 187 4.13 -2.28 -16.19
CA THR A 187 3.70 -1.22 -17.12
C THR A 187 4.78 -0.16 -17.37
N LEU A 188 5.53 0.23 -16.35
CA LEU A 188 6.52 1.32 -16.43
C LEU A 188 7.97 0.84 -16.40
N GLY A 189 8.25 -0.44 -16.13
CA GLY A 189 9.62 -0.95 -16.02
C GLY A 189 10.44 -0.92 -17.32
N GLY A 190 9.80 -0.91 -18.49
CA GLY A 190 10.47 -0.60 -19.76
C GLY A 190 11.53 -1.60 -20.25
N GLY A 191 11.69 -2.77 -19.63
CA GLY A 191 12.59 -3.82 -20.10
C GLY A 191 13.11 -4.75 -19.00
N PRO A 192 13.92 -5.78 -19.36
CA PRO A 192 14.40 -6.81 -18.45
C PRO A 192 15.32 -6.28 -17.33
N GLY A 193 15.93 -5.11 -17.53
CA GLY A 193 16.76 -4.44 -16.52
C GLY A 193 16.01 -3.93 -15.30
N ALA A 194 14.68 -3.81 -15.37
CA ALA A 194 13.82 -3.37 -14.28
C ALA A 194 12.77 -4.42 -13.90
N THR A 195 13.19 -5.68 -13.79
CA THR A 195 12.31 -6.81 -13.44
C THR A 195 12.33 -7.05 -11.93
N THR A 196 11.16 -6.98 -11.28
CA THR A 196 10.98 -7.41 -9.90
C THR A 196 10.58 -8.89 -9.82
N LEU A 197 10.59 -9.44 -8.61
CA LEU A 197 10.26 -10.83 -8.36
C LEU A 197 8.83 -11.18 -8.81
N GLU A 198 7.87 -10.28 -8.56
CA GLU A 198 6.48 -10.37 -9.04
C GLU A 198 6.40 -10.51 -10.57
N VAL A 199 7.12 -9.65 -11.30
CA VAL A 199 7.12 -9.65 -12.76
C VAL A 199 7.83 -10.89 -13.30
N ALA A 200 8.91 -11.34 -12.66
CA ALA A 200 9.60 -12.56 -13.03
C ALA A 200 8.71 -13.80 -12.85
N ILE A 201 7.92 -13.88 -11.77
CA ILE A 201 6.95 -14.97 -11.55
C ILE A 201 5.90 -14.97 -12.66
N TYR A 202 5.35 -13.80 -13.00
CA TYR A 202 4.39 -13.68 -14.09
C TYR A 202 4.97 -14.10 -15.43
N GLN A 203 6.20 -13.68 -15.74
CA GLN A 203 6.88 -14.03 -16.98
C GLN A 203 7.12 -15.53 -17.10
N ALA A 204 7.62 -16.15 -16.02
CA ALA A 204 7.84 -17.58 -15.96
C ALA A 204 6.55 -18.38 -16.22
N LEU A 205 5.42 -17.95 -15.65
CA LEU A 205 4.13 -18.63 -15.82
C LEU A 205 3.47 -18.37 -17.18
N ARG A 206 3.47 -17.11 -17.63
CA ARG A 206 2.61 -16.67 -18.75
C ARG A 206 3.32 -16.71 -20.11
N PHE A 207 4.61 -16.42 -20.13
CA PHE A 207 5.39 -16.28 -21.37
C PHE A 207 6.35 -17.45 -21.55
N ASP A 208 7.07 -17.85 -20.49
CA ASP A 208 8.06 -18.94 -20.57
C ASP A 208 7.42 -20.33 -20.38
N PHE A 209 6.19 -20.39 -19.84
CA PHE A 209 5.47 -21.63 -19.50
C PHE A 209 6.30 -22.60 -18.64
N ASP A 210 7.12 -22.05 -17.73
CA ASP A 210 8.00 -22.79 -16.82
C ASP A 210 7.45 -22.70 -15.38
N PRO A 211 6.54 -23.62 -14.99
CA PRO A 211 5.96 -23.60 -13.65
C PRO A 211 6.99 -23.94 -12.56
N ALA A 212 8.04 -24.72 -12.87
CA ALA A 212 9.08 -25.05 -11.90
C ALA A 212 9.87 -23.80 -11.50
N ARG A 213 10.30 -22.99 -12.48
CA ARG A 213 10.96 -21.70 -12.23
C ARG A 213 10.05 -20.72 -11.48
N ALA A 214 8.77 -20.68 -11.83
CA ALA A 214 7.78 -19.85 -11.13
C ALA A 214 7.61 -20.25 -9.66
N VAL A 215 7.63 -21.56 -9.35
CA VAL A 215 7.63 -22.07 -7.97
C VAL A 215 8.87 -21.58 -7.22
N THR A 216 10.06 -21.71 -7.78
CA THR A 216 11.29 -21.27 -7.11
C THR A 216 11.29 -19.76 -6.84
N LEU A 217 10.93 -18.96 -7.84
CA LEU A 217 10.80 -17.50 -7.69
C LEU A 217 9.80 -17.13 -6.58
N THR A 218 8.69 -17.87 -6.52
CA THR A 218 7.65 -17.67 -5.50
C THR A 218 8.13 -18.04 -4.10
N LEU A 219 8.80 -19.20 -3.94
CA LEU A 219 9.36 -19.61 -2.65
C LEU A 219 10.42 -18.63 -2.17
N LEU A 220 11.27 -18.14 -3.09
CA LEU A 220 12.22 -17.07 -2.80
C LEU A 220 11.51 -15.79 -2.36
N GLN A 221 10.41 -15.42 -3.04
CA GLN A 221 9.64 -14.24 -2.66
C GLN A 221 9.08 -14.36 -1.26
N ILE A 222 8.38 -15.46 -0.96
CA ILE A 222 7.80 -15.73 0.35
C ILE A 222 8.87 -15.67 1.44
N ALA A 223 10.00 -16.36 1.24
CA ALA A 223 11.11 -16.36 2.20
C ALA A 223 11.66 -14.95 2.41
N LEU A 224 11.86 -14.18 1.34
CA LEU A 224 12.36 -12.81 1.41
C LEU A 224 11.39 -11.88 2.15
N THR A 225 10.11 -11.89 1.79
CA THR A 225 9.08 -11.09 2.48
C THR A 225 8.95 -11.49 3.95
N PHE A 226 9.06 -12.77 4.28
CA PHE A 226 9.02 -13.24 5.66
C PHE A 226 10.19 -12.70 6.48
N ILE A 227 11.42 -12.74 5.94
CA ILE A 227 12.61 -12.16 6.59
C ILE A 227 12.43 -10.66 6.81
N VAL A 228 11.92 -9.94 5.80
CA VAL A 228 11.66 -8.51 5.90
C VAL A 228 10.60 -8.21 6.96
N VAL A 229 9.46 -8.92 6.98
CA VAL A 229 8.44 -8.75 8.02
C VAL A 229 9.05 -8.96 9.39
N LEU A 230 9.82 -10.04 9.59
CA LEU A 230 10.44 -10.34 10.86
C LEU A 230 11.42 -9.25 11.30
N ALA A 231 12.21 -8.72 10.37
CA ALA A 231 13.12 -7.60 10.63
C ALA A 231 12.35 -6.33 11.03
N LEU A 232 11.27 -6.00 10.33
CA LEU A 232 10.40 -4.87 10.64
C LEU A 232 9.75 -5.04 12.02
N MET A 233 9.24 -6.22 12.35
CA MET A 233 8.66 -6.50 13.67
C MET A 233 9.68 -6.35 14.80
N ARG A 234 10.94 -6.80 14.59
CA ARG A 234 12.03 -6.58 15.56
C ARG A 234 12.39 -5.11 15.75
N LEU A 235 12.19 -4.28 14.72
CA LEU A 235 12.36 -2.83 14.79
C LEU A 235 11.17 -2.11 15.45
N GLY A 236 10.18 -2.85 15.97
CA GLY A 236 8.98 -2.29 16.60
C GLY A 236 7.95 -1.77 15.58
N ALA A 237 8.05 -2.15 14.31
CA ALA A 237 7.07 -1.79 13.31
C ALA A 237 5.79 -2.61 13.52
N ASN A 238 4.78 -1.99 14.13
CA ASN A 238 3.41 -2.50 14.07
C ASN A 238 2.83 -2.19 12.69
N THR A 239 3.24 -2.97 11.67
CA THR A 239 2.77 -2.84 10.28
C THR A 239 1.28 -3.16 10.12
N VAL A 240 0.65 -3.79 11.13
CA VAL A 240 -0.81 -3.99 11.20
C VAL A 240 -1.51 -2.82 11.90
N GLY A 241 -0.79 -2.00 12.66
CA GLY A 241 -1.22 -0.73 13.25
C GLY A 241 -2.28 -0.86 14.36
N ASP A 242 -1.97 -0.36 15.55
CA ASP A 242 -3.01 -0.03 16.52
C ASP A 242 -3.64 1.30 16.07
N ALA A 243 -4.83 1.23 15.50
CA ALA A 243 -5.60 2.42 15.17
C ALA A 243 -6.13 3.03 16.47
N ASN A 244 -5.36 3.95 17.03
CA ASN A 244 -5.73 4.70 18.22
C ASN A 244 -6.89 5.64 17.90
N LEU A 245 -7.87 5.74 18.80
CA LEU A 245 -8.98 6.68 18.66
C LEU A 245 -8.42 8.11 18.62
N PRO A 246 -8.79 8.92 17.61
CA PRO A 246 -8.35 10.30 17.53
C PRO A 246 -8.90 11.09 18.73
N VAL A 247 -8.02 11.73 19.49
CA VAL A 247 -8.41 12.65 20.55
C VAL A 247 -8.70 14.00 19.90
N ALA A 248 -9.89 14.56 20.08
CA ALA A 248 -10.29 15.83 19.47
C ALA A 248 -9.23 16.92 19.71
N PRO A 249 -8.51 17.39 18.67
CA PRO A 249 -7.36 18.25 18.89
C PRO A 249 -7.80 19.71 19.04
N ARG A 250 -7.50 20.31 20.19
CA ARG A 250 -7.36 21.78 20.32
C ARG A 250 -5.87 22.10 20.39
N ARG A 251 -5.37 22.84 19.40
CA ARG A 251 -3.95 23.20 19.27
C ARG A 251 -3.80 24.71 19.39
N TYR A 252 -2.76 25.15 20.12
CA TYR A 252 -2.59 26.55 20.56
C TYR A 252 -1.29 27.21 20.04
N LEU A 253 -0.43 26.49 19.31
CA LEU A 253 0.79 27.07 18.77
C LEU A 253 0.55 27.77 17.42
N SER A 254 0.88 29.06 17.33
CA SER A 254 0.95 29.81 16.08
C SER A 254 2.26 29.53 15.35
N ALA A 255 2.20 29.17 14.06
CA ALA A 255 3.38 29.07 13.20
C ALA A 255 3.86 30.47 12.80
N GLY A 256 5.19 30.66 12.68
CA GLY A 256 5.75 31.89 12.15
C GLY A 256 5.47 32.06 10.64
N THR A 257 5.65 33.26 10.10
CA THR A 257 5.36 33.57 8.68
C THR A 257 6.22 32.73 7.72
N GLY A 258 7.52 32.59 7.99
CA GLY A 258 8.42 31.78 7.16
C GLY A 258 8.12 30.28 7.22
N GLU A 259 7.73 29.76 8.39
CA GLU A 259 7.30 28.36 8.54
C GLU A 259 5.98 28.11 7.80
N THR A 260 5.06 29.08 7.84
CA THR A 260 3.78 29.00 7.12
C THR A 260 4.01 28.97 5.61
N ALA A 261 4.92 29.79 5.09
CA ALA A 261 5.26 29.79 3.66
C ALA A 261 5.89 28.45 3.22
N LEU A 262 6.82 27.91 4.01
CA LEU A 262 7.43 26.59 3.75
C LEU A 262 6.37 25.48 3.78
N ASN A 263 5.51 25.46 4.80
CA ASN A 263 4.44 24.48 4.93
C ASN A 263 3.45 24.57 3.77
N ALA A 264 3.08 25.79 3.36
CA ALA A 264 2.23 26.00 2.20
C ALA A 264 2.88 25.49 0.92
N ALA A 265 4.16 25.78 0.69
CA ALA A 265 4.90 25.27 -0.47
C ALA A 265 4.95 23.74 -0.51
N LEU A 266 5.20 23.08 0.63
CA LEU A 266 5.19 21.62 0.73
C LEU A 266 3.81 21.02 0.43
N ILE A 267 2.75 21.62 0.98
CA ILE A 267 1.37 21.16 0.74
C ILE A 267 1.00 21.34 -0.73
N VAL A 268 1.30 22.50 -1.32
CA VAL A 268 1.00 22.80 -2.73
C VAL A 268 1.79 21.86 -3.65
N LEU A 269 3.08 21.63 -3.39
CA LEU A 269 3.89 20.72 -4.20
C LEU A 269 3.36 19.29 -4.14
N ALA A 270 3.03 18.80 -2.95
CA ALA A 270 2.43 17.47 -2.79
C ALA A 270 1.06 17.38 -3.46
N LEU A 271 0.24 18.43 -3.34
CA LEU A 271 -1.06 18.52 -4.00
C LEU A 271 -0.91 18.47 -5.52
N LEU A 272 -0.02 19.27 -6.09
CA LEU A 272 0.22 19.29 -7.54
C LEU A 272 0.74 17.94 -8.05
N PHE A 273 1.63 17.30 -7.30
CA PHE A 273 2.16 15.99 -7.66
C PHE A 273 1.07 14.90 -7.68
N VAL A 274 0.17 14.88 -6.69
CA VAL A 274 -0.94 13.92 -6.64
C VAL A 274 -2.07 14.29 -7.62
N ALA A 275 -2.41 15.57 -7.72
CA ALA A 275 -3.49 16.04 -8.59
C ALA A 275 -3.14 15.91 -10.08
N GLY A 276 -1.86 16.06 -10.45
CA GLY A 276 -1.41 16.08 -11.83
C GLY A 276 -1.83 14.85 -12.64
N PRO A 277 -1.38 13.62 -12.27
CA PRO A 277 -1.76 12.41 -12.98
C PRO A 277 -3.27 12.18 -13.01
N MET A 278 -3.98 12.53 -11.94
CA MET A 278 -5.43 12.41 -11.86
C MET A 278 -6.13 13.37 -12.83
N ALA A 279 -5.69 14.61 -12.89
CA ALA A 279 -6.20 15.61 -13.83
C ALA A 279 -5.90 15.19 -15.29
N ALA A 280 -4.73 14.62 -15.56
CA ALA A 280 -4.39 14.06 -16.86
C ALA A 280 -5.34 12.91 -17.26
N THR A 281 -5.68 12.03 -16.33
CA THR A 281 -6.66 10.95 -16.56
C THR A 281 -8.06 11.51 -16.80
N VAL A 282 -8.50 12.50 -16.02
CA VAL A 282 -9.83 13.13 -16.17
C VAL A 282 -9.93 13.85 -17.51
N THR A 283 -8.94 14.66 -17.89
CA THR A 283 -8.92 15.37 -19.17
C THR A 283 -8.93 14.41 -20.36
N SER A 284 -8.15 13.33 -20.29
CA SER A 284 -8.17 12.27 -21.32
C SER A 284 -9.54 11.58 -21.41
N GLY A 285 -10.19 11.35 -20.26
CA GLY A 285 -11.52 10.76 -20.20
C GLY A 285 -12.63 11.68 -20.71
N LEU A 286 -12.54 12.99 -20.49
CA LEU A 286 -13.51 13.97 -20.99
C LEU A 286 -13.46 14.15 -22.51
N GLY A 287 -12.30 13.89 -23.13
CA GLY A 287 -12.17 13.85 -24.59
C GLY A 287 -12.67 12.55 -25.22
N ALA A 288 -13.04 11.55 -24.42
CA ALA A 288 -13.54 10.27 -24.90
C ALA A 288 -15.06 10.29 -25.08
N ASP A 289 -15.57 9.51 -26.04
CA ASP A 289 -17.01 9.30 -26.23
C ASP A 289 -17.55 8.32 -25.18
N LEU A 290 -17.75 8.83 -23.96
CA LEU A 290 -18.24 8.05 -22.82
C LEU A 290 -19.63 7.45 -23.05
N GLY A 291 -20.47 8.13 -23.84
CA GLY A 291 -21.81 7.66 -24.17
C GLY A 291 -21.77 6.38 -25.01
N ARG A 292 -20.94 6.38 -26.07
CA ARG A 292 -20.70 5.19 -26.88
C ARG A 292 -20.08 4.06 -26.05
N LEU A 293 -19.01 4.35 -25.30
CA LEU A 293 -18.31 3.36 -24.47
C LEU A 293 -19.25 2.71 -23.44
N ALA A 294 -20.14 3.47 -22.80
CA ALA A 294 -21.10 2.94 -21.84
C ALA A 294 -22.17 2.05 -22.49
N ALA A 295 -22.48 2.27 -23.77
CA ALA A 295 -23.42 1.45 -24.52
C ALA A 295 -22.82 0.12 -25.00
N GLU A 296 -21.49 0.01 -25.08
CA GLU A 296 -20.82 -1.20 -25.52
C GLU A 296 -21.11 -2.39 -24.59
N ARG A 297 -21.55 -3.50 -25.18
CA ARG A 297 -21.92 -4.72 -24.45
C ARG A 297 -20.75 -5.26 -23.62
N ALA A 298 -19.53 -5.18 -24.15
CA ALA A 298 -18.32 -5.63 -23.47
C ALA A 298 -18.06 -4.81 -22.19
N VAL A 299 -18.17 -3.48 -22.27
CA VAL A 299 -17.99 -2.59 -21.12
C VAL A 299 -19.05 -2.88 -20.06
N ARG A 300 -20.34 -2.92 -20.44
CA ARG A 300 -21.42 -3.21 -19.49
C ARG A 300 -21.28 -4.57 -18.81
N GLN A 301 -20.91 -5.61 -19.56
CA GLN A 301 -20.65 -6.95 -19.00
C GLN A 301 -19.45 -6.94 -18.04
N ALA A 302 -18.35 -6.28 -18.41
CA ALA A 302 -17.20 -6.14 -17.53
C ALA A 302 -17.56 -5.39 -16.24
N THR A 303 -18.30 -4.27 -16.33
CA THR A 303 -18.75 -3.49 -15.17
C THR A 303 -19.63 -4.31 -14.23
N LEU A 304 -20.61 -5.05 -14.77
CA LEU A 304 -21.49 -5.90 -13.95
C LEU A 304 -20.71 -7.03 -13.27
N THR A 305 -19.85 -7.72 -14.02
CA THR A 305 -19.00 -8.78 -13.46
C THR A 305 -18.11 -8.24 -12.35
N SER A 306 -17.42 -7.11 -12.58
CA SER A 306 -16.60 -6.47 -11.55
C SER A 306 -17.41 -6.05 -10.32
N ALA A 307 -18.60 -5.49 -10.50
CA ALA A 307 -19.47 -5.09 -9.38
C ALA A 307 -19.92 -6.29 -8.54
N VAL A 308 -20.35 -7.38 -9.17
CA VAL A 308 -20.76 -8.61 -8.47
C VAL A 308 -19.59 -9.22 -7.70
N LEU A 309 -18.43 -9.39 -8.34
CA LEU A 309 -17.26 -9.97 -7.70
C LEU A 309 -16.74 -9.09 -6.55
N ALA A 310 -16.76 -7.76 -6.71
CA ALA A 310 -16.35 -6.83 -5.65
C ALA A 310 -17.30 -6.87 -4.45
N LEU A 311 -18.62 -6.92 -4.68
CA LEU A 311 -19.61 -7.04 -3.60
C LEU A 311 -19.40 -8.33 -2.79
N LEU A 312 -19.27 -9.47 -3.49
CA LEU A 312 -19.06 -10.77 -2.85
C LEU A 312 -17.73 -10.80 -2.07
N ALA A 313 -16.65 -10.30 -2.66
CA ALA A 313 -15.35 -10.22 -2.00
C ALA A 313 -15.38 -9.30 -0.76
N GLY A 314 -16.08 -8.17 -0.85
CA GLY A 314 -16.24 -7.22 0.24
C GLY A 314 -17.02 -7.82 1.42
N LEU A 315 -18.17 -8.46 1.14
CA LEU A 315 -18.97 -9.14 2.16
C LEU A 315 -18.18 -10.27 2.84
N LEU A 316 -17.49 -11.09 2.05
CA LEU A 316 -16.64 -12.17 2.56
C LEU A 316 -15.48 -11.62 3.42
N SER A 317 -14.81 -10.57 2.96
CA SER A 317 -13.71 -9.92 3.70
C SER A 317 -14.19 -9.39 5.04
N VAL A 318 -15.34 -8.71 5.09
CA VAL A 318 -15.91 -8.17 6.34
C VAL A 318 -16.29 -9.30 7.29
N ALA A 319 -16.94 -10.35 6.79
CA ALA A 319 -17.31 -11.51 7.62
C ALA A 319 -16.08 -12.21 8.22
N LEU A 320 -15.04 -12.46 7.42
CA LEU A 320 -13.78 -13.06 7.89
C LEU A 320 -13.01 -12.15 8.86
N SER A 321 -12.99 -10.84 8.59
CA SER A 321 -12.31 -9.87 9.44
C SER A 321 -12.99 -9.74 10.80
N LEU A 322 -14.32 -9.68 10.81
CA LEU A 322 -15.11 -9.61 12.03
C LEU A 322 -14.94 -10.89 12.85
N SER A 323 -15.02 -12.07 12.23
CA SER A 323 -14.84 -13.34 12.94
C SER A 323 -13.45 -13.46 13.56
N LEU A 324 -12.40 -13.00 12.87
CA LEU A 324 -11.03 -12.97 13.41
C LEU A 324 -10.89 -12.00 14.59
N VAL A 325 -11.48 -10.81 14.50
CA VAL A 325 -11.48 -9.80 15.58
C VAL A 325 -12.23 -10.32 16.81
N MET A 326 -13.40 -10.92 16.61
CA MET A 326 -14.21 -11.55 17.67
C MET A 326 -13.46 -12.71 18.32
N ALA A 327 -12.87 -13.61 17.53
CA ALA A 327 -12.10 -14.75 18.03
C ALA A 327 -10.91 -14.26 18.88
N ARG A 328 -10.14 -13.28 18.38
CA ARG A 328 -9.03 -12.68 19.10
C ARG A 328 -9.47 -12.10 20.44
N ARG A 329 -10.58 -11.35 20.48
CA ARG A 329 -11.08 -10.75 21.72
C ARG A 329 -11.56 -11.81 22.71
N ALA A 330 -12.29 -12.82 22.23
CA ALA A 330 -12.73 -13.94 23.06
C ALA A 330 -11.55 -14.72 23.67
N LEU A 331 -10.47 -14.92 22.92
CA LEU A 331 -9.22 -15.49 23.41
C LEU A 331 -8.56 -14.61 24.48
N ALA A 332 -8.49 -13.29 24.24
CA ALA A 332 -7.93 -12.33 25.19
C ALA A 332 -8.70 -12.26 26.52
N LEU A 333 -10.03 -12.35 26.48
CA LEU A 333 -10.87 -12.39 27.70
C LEU A 333 -10.74 -13.68 28.48
N ARG A 334 -10.51 -14.81 27.81
CA ARG A 334 -10.30 -16.13 28.45
C ARG A 334 -8.90 -16.30 29.02
N ARG A 335 -8.02 -15.30 28.86
CA ARG A 335 -6.63 -15.36 29.28
C ARG A 335 -6.52 -15.37 30.81
N ARG A 336 -5.95 -16.47 31.36
CA ARG A 336 -5.60 -16.61 32.78
C ARG A 336 -4.11 -16.38 33.07
N VAL A 337 -3.24 -16.38 32.05
CA VAL A 337 -1.77 -16.26 32.14
C VAL A 337 -1.29 -15.18 31.19
N ASP A 338 -0.31 -14.36 31.58
CA ASP A 338 0.12 -13.16 30.84
C ASP A 338 0.70 -13.43 29.42
N ALA A 339 1.14 -14.65 29.13
CA ALA A 339 1.73 -15.02 27.85
C ALA A 339 0.66 -15.23 26.75
N LYS A 340 0.83 -14.56 25.60
CA LYS A 340 -0.02 -14.78 24.42
C LYS A 340 0.14 -16.23 23.92
N THR A 341 -0.96 -16.91 23.67
CA THR A 341 -0.94 -18.23 23.02
C THR A 341 -0.56 -18.12 21.54
N LEU A 342 -0.07 -19.22 20.95
CA LEU A 342 0.30 -19.28 19.52
C LEU A 342 -0.89 -18.95 18.60
N LEU A 343 -2.10 -19.34 19.01
CA LEU A 343 -3.36 -19.00 18.33
C LEU A 343 -3.71 -17.51 18.42
N GLU A 344 -3.45 -16.86 19.55
CA GLU A 344 -3.59 -15.41 19.68
C GLU A 344 -2.58 -14.68 18.80
N TYR A 345 -1.32 -15.13 18.77
CA TYR A 345 -0.32 -14.52 17.89
C TYR A 345 -0.72 -14.66 16.40
N ALA A 346 -1.22 -15.83 16.02
CA ALA A 346 -1.71 -16.10 14.67
C ALA A 346 -2.98 -15.30 14.33
N THR A 347 -3.88 -15.03 15.27
CA THR A 347 -5.10 -14.23 15.02
C THR A 347 -4.84 -12.72 15.07
N ASP A 348 -3.87 -12.27 15.86
CA ASP A 348 -3.49 -10.85 15.97
C ASP A 348 -2.60 -10.41 14.78
N THR A 349 -1.72 -11.31 14.31
CA THR A 349 -0.74 -11.05 13.24
C THR A 349 -1.11 -11.70 11.89
N GLY A 350 -2.00 -12.70 11.88
CA GLY A 350 -2.29 -13.51 10.70
C GLY A 350 -2.94 -12.76 9.54
N ALA A 351 -3.65 -11.68 9.83
CA ALA A 351 -4.10 -10.77 8.79
C ALA A 351 -2.91 -10.06 8.11
N GLY A 352 -1.87 -9.69 8.86
CA GLY A 352 -0.63 -9.15 8.31
C GLY A 352 0.13 -10.14 7.44
N LEU A 353 0.00 -11.45 7.69
CA LEU A 353 0.61 -12.50 6.85
C LEU A 353 0.03 -12.53 5.43
N VAL A 354 -1.17 -12.00 5.22
CA VAL A 354 -1.73 -11.85 3.88
C VAL A 354 -0.86 -10.93 3.02
N LEU A 355 -0.26 -9.89 3.59
CA LEU A 355 0.67 -9.02 2.84
C LEU A 355 1.98 -9.73 2.44
N VAL A 356 2.29 -10.87 3.05
CA VAL A 356 3.52 -11.64 2.75
C VAL A 356 3.34 -12.48 1.49
N VAL A 357 2.12 -12.92 1.17
CA VAL A 357 1.86 -13.79 0.03
C VAL A 357 1.25 -12.97 -1.11
N PRO A 358 1.95 -12.80 -2.24
CA PRO A 358 1.43 -12.06 -3.38
C PRO A 358 0.12 -12.63 -3.93
N PRO A 359 -0.80 -11.79 -4.41
CA PRO A 359 -2.02 -12.26 -5.09
C PRO A 359 -1.71 -13.16 -6.28
N ILE A 360 -0.66 -12.85 -7.04
CA ILE A 360 -0.24 -13.61 -8.22
C ILE A 360 0.19 -15.04 -7.85
N VAL A 361 0.85 -15.18 -6.70
CA VAL A 361 1.29 -16.47 -6.16
C VAL A 361 0.09 -17.32 -5.74
N ILE A 362 -0.89 -16.71 -5.08
CA ILE A 362 -2.12 -17.41 -4.67
C ILE A 362 -2.89 -17.87 -5.93
N GLY A 363 -3.04 -16.98 -6.91
CA GLY A 363 -3.69 -17.28 -8.19
C GLY A 363 -2.98 -18.37 -8.97
N ALA A 364 -1.66 -18.29 -9.11
CA ALA A 364 -0.84 -19.31 -9.77
C ALA A 364 -0.92 -20.66 -9.06
N GLY A 365 -0.86 -20.65 -7.72
CA GLY A 365 -0.97 -21.87 -6.93
C GLY A 365 -2.32 -22.57 -7.06
N TRP A 366 -3.42 -21.81 -7.17
CA TRP A 366 -4.74 -22.36 -7.47
C TRP A 366 -4.83 -22.86 -8.90
N PHE A 367 -4.33 -22.09 -9.87
CA PHE A 367 -4.31 -22.49 -11.28
C PHE A 367 -3.58 -23.83 -11.48
N LEU A 368 -2.38 -23.98 -10.90
CA LEU A 368 -1.59 -25.21 -11.01
C LEU A 368 -2.23 -26.40 -10.30
N LEU A 369 -3.01 -26.18 -9.25
CA LEU A 369 -3.74 -27.23 -8.54
C LEU A 369 -4.98 -27.64 -9.32
N LEU A 370 -5.76 -26.69 -9.82
CA LEU A 370 -7.05 -26.95 -10.45
C LEU A 370 -6.91 -27.43 -11.90
N ARG A 371 -5.81 -27.12 -12.60
CA ARG A 371 -5.58 -27.57 -13.99
C ARG A 371 -5.65 -29.10 -14.14
N THR A 372 -5.41 -29.86 -13.08
CA THR A 372 -5.41 -31.33 -13.11
C THR A 372 -6.76 -31.95 -12.77
N PHE A 373 -7.72 -31.20 -12.20
CA PHE A 373 -8.96 -31.76 -11.65
C PHE A 373 -10.24 -31.19 -12.26
N SER A 374 -10.21 -29.98 -12.84
CA SER A 374 -11.43 -29.26 -13.26
C SER A 374 -11.15 -28.22 -14.34
N ASP A 375 -12.20 -27.77 -15.04
CA ASP A 375 -12.12 -26.58 -15.89
C ASP A 375 -11.84 -25.33 -15.04
N VAL A 376 -10.63 -24.80 -15.17
CA VAL A 376 -10.12 -23.68 -14.37
C VAL A 376 -10.92 -22.40 -14.61
N PHE A 377 -11.51 -22.24 -15.80
CA PHE A 377 -12.27 -21.04 -16.14
C PHE A 377 -13.63 -20.98 -15.44
N ALA A 378 -14.25 -22.12 -15.16
CA ALA A 378 -15.50 -22.19 -14.42
C ALA A 378 -15.33 -21.78 -12.94
N ILE A 379 -14.17 -22.06 -12.35
CA ILE A 379 -13.88 -21.76 -10.93
C ILE A 379 -13.29 -20.35 -10.76
N ALA A 380 -12.80 -19.73 -11.83
CA ALA A 380 -12.15 -18.42 -11.80
C ALA A 380 -12.90 -17.32 -11.01
N PRO A 381 -14.24 -17.17 -11.11
CA PRO A 381 -14.97 -16.18 -10.32
C PRO A 381 -14.82 -16.40 -8.80
N VAL A 382 -14.88 -17.65 -8.35
CA VAL A 382 -14.72 -18.00 -6.92
C VAL A 382 -13.30 -17.70 -6.45
N MET A 383 -12.29 -18.01 -7.28
CA MET A 383 -10.89 -17.69 -6.97
C MET A 383 -10.70 -16.19 -6.79
N VAL A 384 -11.21 -15.39 -7.73
CA VAL A 384 -11.09 -13.92 -7.70
C VAL A 384 -11.76 -13.35 -6.45
N VAL A 385 -12.95 -13.83 -6.09
CA VAL A 385 -13.65 -13.41 -4.86
C VAL A 385 -12.84 -13.76 -3.61
N ALA A 386 -12.35 -15.00 -3.50
CA ALA A 386 -11.61 -15.47 -2.34
C ALA A 386 -10.28 -14.71 -2.17
N VAL A 387 -9.50 -14.55 -3.24
CA VAL A 387 -8.20 -13.84 -3.21
C VAL A 387 -8.41 -12.37 -2.85
N ASN A 388 -9.37 -11.69 -3.47
CA ASN A 388 -9.66 -10.29 -3.16
C ASN A 388 -10.18 -10.11 -1.73
N ALA A 389 -11.03 -11.03 -1.26
CA ALA A 389 -11.53 -10.99 0.12
C ALA A 389 -10.37 -11.11 1.13
N VAL A 390 -9.46 -12.06 0.91
CA VAL A 390 -8.29 -12.26 1.75
C VAL A 390 -7.39 -11.02 1.73
N MET A 391 -7.10 -10.47 0.55
CA MET A 391 -6.27 -9.26 0.38
C MET A 391 -6.86 -8.00 1.03
N ALA A 392 -8.19 -7.91 1.14
CA ALA A 392 -8.88 -6.79 1.77
C ALA A 392 -8.93 -6.90 3.31
N MET A 393 -8.74 -8.10 3.88
CA MET A 393 -8.83 -8.33 5.34
C MET A 393 -7.95 -7.40 6.19
N PRO A 394 -6.66 -7.12 5.86
CA PRO A 394 -5.83 -6.26 6.69
C PRO A 394 -6.41 -4.84 6.84
N PHE A 395 -7.00 -4.32 5.76
CA PHE A 395 -7.63 -3.01 5.74
C PHE A 395 -8.97 -3.03 6.49
N ALA A 396 -9.79 -4.07 6.28
CA ALA A 396 -11.05 -4.25 6.99
C ALA A 396 -10.85 -4.40 8.50
N ILE A 397 -9.87 -5.18 8.94
CA ILE A 397 -9.54 -5.34 10.37
C ILE A 397 -9.11 -4.01 10.99
N ARG A 398 -8.29 -3.21 10.30
CA ARG A 398 -7.91 -1.87 10.78
C ARG A 398 -9.10 -0.94 10.97
N ALA A 399 -10.10 -1.04 10.10
CA ALA A 399 -11.33 -0.24 10.21
C ALA A 399 -12.24 -0.74 11.34
N ILE A 400 -12.38 -2.06 11.52
CA ILE A 400 -13.34 -2.68 12.44
C ILE A 400 -12.80 -2.74 13.88
N ARG A 401 -11.52 -3.10 14.04
CA ARG A 401 -10.90 -3.46 15.33
C ARG A 401 -11.07 -2.38 16.41
N PRO A 402 -10.76 -1.09 16.20
CA PRO A 402 -10.84 -0.09 17.27
C PRO A 402 -12.27 0.11 17.78
N GLY A 403 -13.24 0.13 16.86
CA GLY A 403 -14.65 0.25 17.21
C GLY A 403 -15.16 -0.96 17.98
N TYR A 404 -14.76 -2.16 17.55
CA TYR A 404 -15.12 -3.41 18.22
C TYR A 404 -14.52 -3.49 19.63
N ASP A 405 -13.22 -3.25 19.78
CA ASP A 405 -12.53 -3.32 21.08
C ASP A 405 -13.12 -2.31 22.07
N ALA A 406 -13.40 -1.07 21.62
CA ALA A 406 -14.01 -0.04 22.47
C ALA A 406 -15.47 -0.36 22.85
N ALA A 407 -16.23 -1.05 22.00
CA ALA A 407 -17.58 -1.51 22.34
C ALA A 407 -17.52 -2.67 23.35
N SER A 408 -16.63 -3.64 23.11
CA SER A 408 -16.39 -4.78 23.97
C SER A 408 -15.95 -4.34 25.38
N GLU A 409 -15.00 -3.41 25.51
CA GLU A 409 -14.58 -2.90 26.84
C GLU A 409 -15.71 -2.27 27.65
N ARG A 410 -16.68 -1.64 26.97
CA ARG A 410 -17.83 -0.99 27.61
C ARG A 410 -18.93 -1.98 28.01
N HIS A 411 -19.13 -3.04 27.24
CA HIS A 411 -20.31 -3.89 27.38
C HIS A 411 -20.01 -5.32 27.88
N GLU A 412 -18.83 -5.88 27.63
CA GLU A 412 -18.51 -7.27 28.02
C GLU A 412 -18.20 -7.44 29.50
N ARG A 413 -18.06 -6.35 30.27
CA ARG A 413 -17.96 -6.41 31.76
C ARG A 413 -19.34 -6.44 32.44
N LEU A 414 -20.43 -6.31 31.68
CA LEU A 414 -21.81 -6.28 32.18
C LEU A 414 -22.50 -7.66 32.08
N CYS A 415 -21.87 -8.63 31.42
CA CYS A 415 -22.29 -10.02 31.32
C CYS A 415 -21.27 -10.91 32.03
#